data_AF-A0A846H3R2-F1
#
_entry.id   AF-A0A846H3R2-F1
#
_cell.length_a   1.000
_cell.length_b   1.000
_cell.length_c   1.000
_cell.angle_alpha   90.00
_cell.angle_beta   90.00
_cell.angle_gamma   90.00
#
_symmetry.space_group_name_H-M   'P 1'
#
loop_
_entity.id
_entity.type
_entity.pdbx_description
1 polymer ?
#
loop_
_entity_poly.entity_id
_entity_poly.type
_entity_poly.pdbx_seq_one_letter_code
_entity_poly.pdbx_strand_id
1 'polypeptide(L)'
;MEFSQEQQRRTELVISQAKRENFTEQEKEFYDDFFTEAGIKKNLSEMTEQDADDLLQALSASECSLEFVANVVNRVAIEAPPYVVEHILYSDLDEDGVPLIDELRLGRDPFHYESPSKKQQNQSVIAKKPDIEL
;
A
#
# COMPACT_ATOMS: atom_id res chain seq x y z
N MET A 1 -8.57 -15.29 4.45
CA MET A 1 -9.41 -14.24 5.06
C MET A 1 -10.57 -13.95 4.11
N GLU A 2 -11.77 -13.55 4.56
CA GLU A 2 -12.88 -13.19 3.66
C GLU A 2 -13.04 -11.67 3.63
N PHE A 3 -12.70 -11.03 2.50
CA PHE A 3 -12.81 -9.59 2.32
C PHE A 3 -14.25 -9.19 1.98
N SER A 4 -14.67 -8.01 2.45
CA SER A 4 -15.99 -7.48 2.12
C SER A 4 -16.07 -7.05 0.65
N GLN A 5 -17.28 -6.96 0.09
CA GLN A 5 -17.47 -6.47 -1.29
C GLN A 5 -16.88 -5.09 -1.52
N GLU A 6 -16.89 -4.22 -0.50
CA GLU A 6 -16.28 -2.90 -0.60
C GLU A 6 -14.76 -2.99 -0.70
N GLN A 7 -14.15 -3.90 0.07
CA GLN A 7 -12.69 -4.11 0.03
C GLN A 7 -12.25 -4.67 -1.34
N GLN A 8 -13.02 -5.62 -1.87
CA GLN A 8 -12.79 -6.17 -3.21
C GLN A 8 -12.86 -5.07 -4.27
N ARG A 9 -13.90 -4.22 -4.22
CA ARG A 9 -14.06 -3.09 -5.14
C ARG A 9 -12.90 -2.09 -5.06
N ARG A 10 -12.45 -1.75 -3.85
CA ARG A 10 -11.30 -0.85 -3.65
C ARG A 10 -10.03 -1.45 -4.24
N THR A 11 -9.83 -2.76 -4.09
CA THR A 11 -8.67 -3.46 -4.66
C THR A 11 -8.72 -3.48 -6.18
N GLU A 12 -9.87 -3.77 -6.78
CA GLU A 12 -10.05 -3.69 -8.24
C GLU A 12 -9.74 -2.29 -8.79
N LEU A 13 -10.10 -1.23 -8.06
CA LEU A 13 -9.77 0.14 -8.43
C LEU A 13 -8.26 0.39 -8.41
N VAL A 14 -7.56 -0.09 -7.38
CA VAL A 14 -6.09 -0.01 -7.30
C VAL A 14 -5.44 -0.77 -8.44
N ILE A 15 -5.84 -2.02 -8.69
CA ILE A 15 -5.33 -2.83 -9.80
C ILE A 15 -5.58 -2.15 -11.14
N SER A 16 -6.79 -1.62 -11.37
CA SER A 16 -7.12 -0.91 -12.60
C SER A 16 -6.35 0.41 -12.75
N GLN A 17 -5.97 1.06 -11.64
CA GLN A 17 -5.13 2.24 -11.68
C GLN A 17 -3.68 1.88 -11.97
N ALA A 18 -3.12 0.91 -11.26
CA ALA A 18 -1.77 0.41 -11.47
C ALA A 18 -1.55 -0.04 -12.91
N LYS A 19 -2.51 -0.76 -13.52
CA LYS A 19 -2.44 -1.17 -14.94
C LYS A 19 -2.46 -0.02 -15.94
N ARG A 20 -2.83 1.20 -15.54
CA ARG A 20 -2.74 2.40 -16.36
C ARG A 20 -1.40 3.12 -16.19
N GLU A 21 -0.64 2.79 -15.15
CA GLU A 21 0.71 3.29 -14.97
C GLU A 21 1.64 2.63 -15.98
N ASN A 22 2.59 3.41 -16.47
CA ASN A 22 3.52 2.96 -17.50
C ASN A 22 4.93 3.07 -16.94
N PHE A 23 5.35 2.03 -16.20
CA PHE A 23 6.72 1.89 -15.74
C PHE A 23 7.65 1.73 -16.94
N THR A 24 8.72 2.51 -16.96
CA THR A 24 9.84 2.31 -17.89
C THR A 24 10.51 0.98 -17.62
N GLU A 25 11.23 0.44 -18.60
CA GLU A 25 11.99 -0.81 -18.42
C GLU A 25 13.03 -0.70 -17.29
N GLN A 26 13.64 0.48 -17.10
CA GLN A 26 14.58 0.73 -16.02
C GLN A 26 13.91 0.69 -14.64
N GLU A 27 12.71 1.26 -14.51
CA GLU A 27 11.96 1.19 -13.25
C GLU A 27 11.53 -0.25 -12.96
N LYS A 28 11.10 -1.01 -13.98
CA LYS A 28 10.78 -2.42 -13.81
C LYS A 28 11.99 -3.22 -13.32
N GLU A 29 13.15 -3.07 -13.97
CA GLU A 29 14.39 -3.75 -13.55
C GLU A 29 14.76 -3.40 -12.10
N PHE A 30 14.66 -2.11 -11.72
CA PHE A 30 14.93 -1.66 -10.36
C PHE A 30 14.01 -2.32 -9.32
N TYR A 31 12.71 -2.41 -9.58
CA TYR A 31 11.78 -3.10 -8.66
C TYR A 31 11.95 -4.62 -8.68
N ASP A 32 12.25 -5.21 -9.84
CA ASP A 32 12.49 -6.65 -9.97
C ASP A 32 13.76 -7.09 -9.21
N ASP A 33 14.79 -6.25 -9.16
CA ASP A 33 15.98 -6.45 -8.32
C ASP A 33 15.60 -6.41 -6.84
N PHE A 34 14.80 -5.43 -6.41
CA PHE A 34 14.30 -5.36 -5.03
C PHE A 34 13.48 -6.61 -4.64
N PHE A 35 12.59 -7.08 -5.52
CA PHE A 35 11.84 -8.31 -5.28
C PHE A 35 12.74 -9.54 -5.14
N THR A 36 13.79 -9.60 -5.96
CA THR A 36 14.78 -10.68 -5.89
C THR A 36 15.55 -10.64 -4.56
N GLU A 37 15.94 -9.46 -4.08
CA GLU A 37 16.60 -9.29 -2.79
C GLU A 37 15.68 -9.63 -1.61
N ALA A 38 14.39 -9.34 -1.73
CA ALA A 38 13.35 -9.73 -0.77
C ALA A 38 13.01 -11.23 -0.82
N GLY A 39 13.61 -12.01 -1.71
CA GLY A 39 13.37 -13.45 -1.84
C GLY A 39 12.07 -13.82 -2.58
N ILE A 40 11.41 -12.84 -3.19
CA ILE A 40 10.15 -13.02 -3.92
C ILE A 40 10.44 -13.62 -5.29
N LYS A 41 9.52 -14.46 -5.78
CA LYS A 41 9.62 -15.02 -7.13
C LYS A 41 9.71 -13.92 -8.19
N LYS A 42 10.55 -14.15 -9.21
CA LYS A 42 10.68 -13.25 -10.37
C LYS A 42 9.38 -13.03 -11.15
N ASN A 43 8.43 -13.96 -11.04
CA ASN A 43 7.14 -13.83 -11.72
C ASN A 43 6.06 -13.42 -10.71
N LEU A 44 5.70 -12.13 -10.74
CA LEU A 44 4.70 -11.55 -9.84
C LEU A 44 3.32 -12.22 -9.97
N SER A 45 2.98 -12.73 -11.15
CA SER A 45 1.71 -13.46 -11.38
C SER A 45 1.60 -14.78 -10.62
N GLU A 46 2.71 -15.30 -10.08
CA GLU A 46 2.78 -16.53 -9.29
C GLU A 46 3.01 -16.29 -7.79
N MET A 47 2.88 -15.03 -7.35
CA MET A 47 2.93 -14.69 -5.93
C MET A 47 1.82 -15.38 -5.14
N THR A 48 2.16 -15.70 -3.90
CA THR A 48 1.29 -16.25 -2.87
C THR A 48 1.11 -15.23 -1.73
N GLU A 49 0.22 -15.51 -0.78
CA GLU A 49 0.10 -14.68 0.44
C GLU A 49 1.43 -14.64 1.22
N GLN A 50 2.19 -15.74 1.26
CA GLN A 50 3.50 -15.77 1.90
C GLN A 50 4.51 -14.86 1.18
N ASP A 51 4.50 -14.83 -0.15
CA ASP A 51 5.36 -13.90 -0.92
C ASP A 51 5.00 -12.43 -0.63
N ALA A 52 3.72 -12.15 -0.35
CA ALA A 52 3.28 -10.83 0.08
C ALA A 52 3.73 -10.50 1.52
N ASP A 53 3.65 -11.45 2.46
CA ASP A 53 4.15 -11.25 3.81
C ASP A 53 5.66 -10.96 3.80
N ASP A 54 6.43 -11.73 3.01
CA ASP A 54 7.87 -11.56 2.85
C ASP A 54 8.20 -10.19 2.24
N LEU A 55 7.41 -9.74 1.25
CA LEU A 55 7.53 -8.40 0.66
C LEU A 55 7.31 -7.29 1.69
N LEU A 56 6.23 -7.39 2.47
CA LEU A 56 5.87 -6.40 3.49
C LEU A 56 6.95 -6.32 4.58
N GLN A 57 7.50 -7.48 4.97
CA GLN A 57 8.63 -7.54 5.89
C GLN A 57 9.90 -6.90 5.31
N ALA A 58 10.19 -7.12 4.03
CA ALA A 58 11.33 -6.47 3.38
C ALA A 58 11.16 -4.95 3.34
N LEU A 59 9.97 -4.47 2.99
CA LEU A 59 9.65 -3.04 2.98
C LEU A 59 9.78 -2.41 4.37
N SER A 60 9.34 -3.09 5.43
CA SER A 60 9.48 -2.60 6.80
C SER A 60 10.93 -2.57 7.28
N ALA A 61 11.75 -3.53 6.84
CA ALA A 61 13.16 -3.63 7.22
C ALA A 61 14.04 -2.59 6.50
N SER A 62 13.62 -2.10 5.33
CA SER A 62 14.43 -1.24 4.46
C SER A 62 14.26 0.27 4.69
N GLU A 63 13.51 0.70 5.72
CA GLU A 63 13.20 2.13 6.01
C GLU A 63 12.79 2.90 4.74
N CYS A 64 11.97 2.27 3.89
CA CYS A 64 11.59 2.80 2.59
C CYS A 64 10.78 4.10 2.73
N SER A 65 10.92 5.01 1.75
CA SER A 65 10.03 6.16 1.66
C SER A 65 8.61 5.71 1.30
N LEU A 66 7.60 6.49 1.72
CA LEU A 66 6.21 6.21 1.39
C LEU A 66 5.95 6.10 -0.13
N GLU A 67 6.63 6.93 -0.91
CA GLU A 67 6.56 6.90 -2.38
C GLU A 67 7.11 5.58 -2.94
N PHE A 68 8.22 5.08 -2.38
CA PHE A 68 8.78 3.79 -2.79
C PHE A 68 7.80 2.65 -2.47
N VAL A 69 7.20 2.65 -1.28
CA VAL A 69 6.18 1.65 -0.90
C VAL A 69 5.00 1.70 -1.87
N ALA A 70 4.48 2.89 -2.18
CA ALA A 70 3.37 3.05 -3.13
C ALA A 70 3.72 2.50 -4.52
N ASN A 71 4.92 2.79 -5.02
CA ASN A 71 5.36 2.32 -6.33
C ASN A 71 5.57 0.81 -6.37
N VAL A 72 6.09 0.21 -5.29
CA VAL A 72 6.21 -1.23 -5.14
C VAL A 72 4.83 -1.89 -5.16
N VAL A 73 3.87 -1.37 -4.39
CA VAL A 73 2.49 -1.86 -4.39
C VAL A 73 1.85 -1.75 -5.78
N ASN A 74 2.05 -0.64 -6.48
CA ASN A 74 1.56 -0.47 -7.86
C ASN A 74 2.19 -1.50 -8.81
N ARG A 75 3.51 -1.69 -8.75
CA ARG A 75 4.24 -2.66 -9.57
C ARG A 75 3.69 -4.08 -9.38
N VAL A 76 3.45 -4.47 -8.13
CA VAL A 76 2.83 -5.77 -7.77
C VAL A 76 1.41 -5.85 -8.31
N ALA A 77 0.59 -4.79 -8.11
CA ALA A 77 -0.81 -4.78 -8.53
C ALA A 77 -1.05 -4.89 -10.05
N ILE A 78 -0.03 -4.63 -10.88
CA ILE A 78 -0.11 -4.83 -12.33
C ILE A 78 -0.22 -6.32 -12.68
N GLU A 79 0.56 -7.17 -12.02
CA GLU A 79 0.80 -8.56 -12.44
C GLU A 79 0.34 -9.61 -11.44
N ALA A 80 0.35 -9.29 -10.15
CA ALA A 80 0.03 -10.25 -9.11
C ALA A 80 -1.46 -10.64 -9.11
N PRO A 81 -1.79 -11.84 -8.61
CA PRO A 81 -3.18 -12.24 -8.43
C PRO A 81 -3.94 -11.26 -7.51
N PRO A 82 -5.23 -10.96 -7.77
CA PRO A 82 -5.99 -10.01 -6.97
C PRO A 82 -5.99 -10.30 -5.47
N TYR A 83 -6.08 -11.57 -5.07
CA TYR A 83 -6.08 -11.96 -3.66
C TYR A 83 -4.76 -11.60 -2.94
N VAL A 84 -3.62 -11.62 -3.65
CA VAL A 84 -2.31 -11.19 -3.12
C VAL A 84 -2.30 -9.67 -2.93
N VAL A 85 -2.83 -8.94 -3.90
CA VAL A 85 -2.94 -7.48 -3.84
C VAL A 85 -3.87 -7.08 -2.69
N GLU A 86 -4.99 -7.76 -2.50
CA GLU A 86 -5.88 -7.57 -1.36
C GLU A 86 -5.15 -7.78 -0.03
N HIS A 87 -4.39 -8.89 0.09
CA HIS A 87 -3.60 -9.19 1.28
C HIS A 87 -2.61 -8.07 1.61
N ILE A 88 -1.89 -7.55 0.62
CA ILE A 88 -0.96 -6.41 0.78
C ILE A 88 -1.70 -5.14 1.22
N LEU A 89 -2.75 -4.76 0.49
CA LEU A 89 -3.46 -3.49 0.72
C LEU A 89 -4.15 -3.42 2.08
N TYR A 90 -4.56 -4.57 2.64
CA TYR A 90 -5.26 -4.66 3.91
C TYR A 90 -4.39 -5.12 5.08
N SER A 91 -3.09 -5.21 4.87
CA SER A 91 -2.14 -5.42 5.95
C SER A 91 -2.03 -4.17 6.81
N ASP A 92 -1.98 -4.39 8.12
CA ASP A 92 -1.77 -3.39 9.17
C ASP A 92 -0.35 -3.61 9.70
N LEU A 93 0.61 -2.87 9.14
CA LEU A 93 2.04 -3.18 9.27
C LEU A 93 2.63 -2.71 10.60
N ASP A 94 2.05 -1.68 11.20
CA ASP A 94 2.47 -1.12 12.49
C ASP A 94 1.54 -1.49 13.65
N GLU A 95 0.51 -2.31 13.38
CA GLU A 95 -0.53 -2.76 14.31
C GLU A 95 -1.36 -1.59 14.91
N ASP A 96 -1.49 -0.47 14.17
CA ASP A 96 -2.23 0.72 14.60
C ASP A 96 -3.74 0.69 14.26
N GLY A 97 -4.17 -0.37 13.56
CA GLY A 97 -5.53 -0.62 13.11
C GLY A 97 -5.89 0.05 11.78
N VAL A 98 -4.92 0.62 11.06
CA VAL A 98 -5.14 1.26 9.75
C VAL A 98 -4.47 0.42 8.66
N PRO A 99 -5.22 -0.02 7.64
CA PRO A 99 -4.63 -0.81 6.56
C PRO A 99 -3.76 0.06 5.66
N LEU A 100 -2.73 -0.55 5.07
CA LEU A 100 -1.75 0.09 4.18
C LEU A 100 -2.38 0.98 3.10
N ILE A 101 -3.48 0.54 2.48
CA ILE A 101 -4.20 1.34 1.46
C ILE A 101 -4.67 2.70 1.99
N ASP A 102 -5.08 2.78 3.25
CA ASP A 102 -5.53 4.01 3.89
C ASP A 102 -4.35 4.86 4.37
N GLU A 103 -3.24 4.24 4.77
CA GLU A 103 -2.00 4.94 5.13
C GLU A 103 -1.38 5.65 3.93
N LEU A 104 -1.24 4.93 2.81
CA LEU A 104 -0.75 5.47 1.53
C LEU A 104 -1.63 6.63 1.05
N ARG A 105 -2.96 6.51 1.18
CA ARG A 105 -3.90 7.58 0.81
C ARG A 105 -3.80 8.80 1.72
N LEU A 106 -3.50 8.60 3.00
CA LEU A 106 -3.42 9.66 4.00
C LEU A 106 -2.04 10.30 4.09
N GLY A 107 -1.02 9.74 3.42
CA GLY A 107 0.36 10.21 3.53
C GLY A 107 0.99 9.85 4.87
N ARG A 108 0.56 8.76 5.51
CA ARG A 108 1.09 8.28 6.79
C ARG A 108 2.17 7.24 6.58
N ASP A 109 3.12 7.20 7.51
CA ASP A 109 4.20 6.21 7.50
C ASP A 109 3.66 4.86 7.97
N PRO A 110 3.61 3.83 7.10
CA PRO A 110 3.00 2.54 7.42
C PRO A 110 3.84 1.68 8.36
N PHE A 111 5.06 2.11 8.71
CA PHE A 111 5.94 1.36 9.59
C PHE A 111 6.06 1.99 10.98
N HIS A 112 5.33 3.08 11.24
CA HIS A 112 5.44 3.84 12.48
C HIS A 112 4.10 4.02 13.18
N TYR A 113 3.91 3.22 14.24
CA TYR A 113 2.71 3.23 15.08
C TYR A 113 2.26 4.65 15.44
N GLU A 114 1.17 5.11 14.81
CA GLU A 114 0.50 6.34 15.20
C GLU A 114 -0.59 6.03 16.24
N SER A 115 -0.40 6.48 17.48
CA SER A 115 -1.44 6.31 18.51
C SER A 115 -2.78 6.91 18.07
N PRO A 116 -3.91 6.23 18.29
CA PRO A 116 -5.23 6.67 17.81
C PRO A 116 -5.67 8.06 18.29
N SER A 117 -5.10 8.55 19.40
CA SER A 117 -5.31 9.90 19.94
C SER A 117 -4.71 11.04 19.09
N LYS A 118 -3.65 10.78 18.29
CA LYS A 118 -3.12 11.76 17.32
C LYS A 118 -3.92 11.78 16.01
N LYS A 119 -4.58 10.67 15.67
CA LYS A 119 -5.35 10.52 14.42
C LYS A 119 -6.54 11.49 14.30
N GLN A 120 -7.11 11.95 15.42
CA GLN A 120 -8.24 12.91 15.44
C GLN A 120 -7.83 14.37 15.17
N GLN A 121 -6.56 14.75 15.35
CA GLN A 121 -6.15 16.15 15.17
C GLN A 121 -6.08 16.56 13.69
N ASN A 122 -5.70 15.67 12.77
CA ASN A 122 -5.69 15.98 11.33
C ASN A 122 -7.08 16.01 10.67
N GLN A 123 -8.11 15.39 11.26
CA GLN A 123 -9.49 15.55 10.79
C GLN A 123 -10.15 16.85 11.27
N SER A 124 -9.64 17.45 12.35
CA SER A 124 -10.23 18.64 12.97
C SER A 124 -9.86 19.96 12.30
N VAL A 125 -8.90 19.97 11.35
CA VAL A 125 -8.44 21.21 10.69
C VAL A 125 -9.26 21.57 9.44
N ILE A 126 -9.98 20.61 8.84
CA ILE A 126 -10.79 20.86 7.62
C ILE A 126 -12.20 21.40 7.96
N ALA A 127 -12.64 21.32 9.22
CA ALA A 127 -13.93 21.81 9.68
C ALA A 127 -13.85 23.21 10.34
N LYS A 128 -13.13 24.18 9.74
CA LYS A 128 -13.35 25.59 10.06
C LYS A 128 -14.27 26.19 9.00
N LYS A 129 -15.54 26.35 9.37
CA LYS A 129 -16.53 27.16 8.65
C LYS A 129 -15.93 28.55 8.34
N PRO A 130 -16.23 29.17 7.20
CA PRO A 130 -16.00 30.60 7.06
C PRO A 130 -16.99 31.32 7.97
N ASP A 131 -16.48 31.97 9.02
CA ASP A 131 -17.21 33.00 9.72
C ASP A 131 -17.37 34.19 8.76
N ILE A 132 -18.53 34.27 8.11
CA ILE A 132 -18.98 35.49 7.46
C ILE A 132 -19.57 36.35 8.58
N GLU A 133 -18.81 37.36 9.03
CA GLU A 133 -19.37 38.45 9.83
C GLU A 133 -20.35 39.27 8.99
N LEU A 134 -21.50 39.58 9.59
CA LEU A 134 -22.63 40.36 9.05
C LEU A 134 -22.29 41.84 8.89
#